data_AF-Q552U9-F1
#
_entry.id   AF-Q552U9-F1
#
_cell.length_a   1.000
_cell.length_b   1.000
_cell.length_c   1.000
_cell.angle_alpha   90.00
_cell.angle_beta   90.00
_cell.angle_gamma   90.00
#
_symmetry.space_group_name_H-M   'P 1'
#
loop_
_entity.id
_entity.type
_entity.pdbx_description
1 polymer ?
#
loop_
_entity_poly.entity_id
_entity_poly.type
_entity_poly.pdbx_seq_one_letter_code
_entity_poly.pdbx_strand_id
1 'polypeptide(L)'
;MNRNHHHPNFTENLFQYDNLLEFEFGKNCTAECIKEVVERLEMYKTASILYQSLKVNEDGSLPPFQFRDVLNYYIGEDHLVQDKNIQDFFTINILDLNFPGTRKRTDIPTKKEEK
;
A
#
# COMPACT_ATOMS: atom_id res chain seq x y z
N MET A 1 -24.04 6.48 -17.15
CA MET A 1 -24.32 7.12 -15.84
C MET A 1 -23.04 7.81 -15.40
N ASN A 2 -23.03 9.15 -15.39
CA ASN A 2 -21.89 9.95 -14.96
C ASN A 2 -21.62 9.68 -13.46
N ARG A 3 -20.57 8.94 -13.14
CA ARG A 3 -20.00 8.96 -11.80
C ARG A 3 -19.29 10.29 -11.65
N ASN A 4 -20.04 11.32 -11.24
CA ASN A 4 -19.46 12.55 -10.70
C ASN A 4 -18.47 12.11 -9.62
N HIS A 5 -17.18 12.10 -9.96
CA HIS A 5 -16.13 12.01 -8.98
C HIS A 5 -16.26 13.29 -8.18
N HIS A 6 -17.00 13.21 -7.07
CA HIS A 6 -17.01 14.23 -6.05
C HIS A 6 -15.56 14.33 -5.59
N HIS A 7 -14.81 15.26 -6.19
CA HIS A 7 -13.57 15.73 -5.61
C HIS A 7 -13.99 16.35 -4.27
N PRO A 8 -13.64 15.72 -3.13
CA PRO A 8 -14.00 16.27 -1.85
C PRO A 8 -13.39 17.67 -1.79
N ASN A 9 -14.18 18.65 -1.35
CA ASN A 9 -13.66 20.01 -1.26
C ASN A 9 -12.51 20.01 -0.24
N PHE A 10 -11.54 20.93 -0.34
CA PHE A 10 -10.30 20.91 0.48
C PHE A 10 -10.53 20.59 1.97
N THR A 11 -11.59 21.14 2.56
CA THR A 11 -12.00 20.89 3.95
C THR A 11 -12.38 19.43 4.23
N GLU A 12 -13.12 18.77 3.32
CA GLU A 12 -13.45 17.33 3.45
C GLU A 12 -12.19 16.46 3.34
N ASN A 13 -11.24 16.84 2.48
CA ASN A 13 -9.94 16.16 2.41
C ASN A 13 -9.17 16.31 3.72
N LEU A 14 -9.17 17.51 4.31
CA LEU A 14 -8.49 17.75 5.59
C LEU A 14 -9.01 16.81 6.68
N PHE A 15 -10.33 16.69 6.85
CA PHE A 15 -10.93 15.75 7.81
C PHE A 15 -10.59 14.28 7.54
N GLN A 16 -10.48 13.89 6.26
CA GLN A 16 -10.09 12.52 5.92
C GLN A 16 -8.62 12.24 6.25
N TYR A 17 -7.72 13.21 6.00
CA TYR A 17 -6.31 13.09 6.36
C TYR A 17 -6.09 13.15 7.86
N ASP A 18 -6.85 13.99 8.58
CA ASP A 18 -6.81 14.07 10.04
C ASP A 18 -7.07 12.68 10.61
N ASN A 19 -8.16 11.99 10.25
CA ASN A 19 -8.41 10.64 10.77
C ASN A 19 -7.31 9.60 10.44
N LEU A 20 -6.59 9.76 9.32
CA LEU A 20 -5.51 8.85 8.92
C LEU A 20 -4.21 9.09 9.70
N LEU A 21 -3.95 10.35 10.07
CA LEU A 21 -2.71 10.83 10.70
C LEU A 21 -2.88 11.24 12.16
N GLU A 22 -4.11 11.25 12.67
CA GLU A 22 -4.45 11.63 14.03
C GLU A 22 -3.87 10.59 14.98
N PHE A 23 -2.76 11.00 15.61
CA PHE A 23 -2.17 10.29 16.71
C PHE A 23 -1.95 11.29 17.84
N GLU A 24 -2.65 11.08 18.94
CA GLU A 24 -2.49 11.93 20.12
C GLU A 24 -1.34 11.40 20.97
N PHE A 25 -0.26 12.18 21.02
CA PHE A 25 0.86 11.91 21.91
C PHE A 25 0.47 12.27 23.36
N GLY A 26 0.02 11.27 24.11
CA GLY A 26 -0.28 11.44 25.53
C GLY A 26 0.97 11.72 26.37
N LYS A 27 0.78 12.24 27.60
CA LYS A 27 1.87 12.57 28.55
C LYS A 27 2.82 11.41 28.87
N ASN A 28 2.37 10.17 28.68
CA ASN A 28 3.13 8.95 28.94
C ASN A 28 3.70 8.31 27.66
N CYS A 29 3.61 8.97 26.50
CA CYS A 29 4.16 8.43 25.26
C CYS A 29 5.69 8.31 25.39
N THR A 30 6.18 7.09 25.26
CA THR A 30 7.60 6.76 25.26
C THR A 30 8.16 6.73 23.84
N ALA A 31 9.46 6.43 23.71
CA ALA A 31 10.07 6.19 22.39
C ALA A 31 9.40 5.04 21.63
N GLU A 32 8.85 4.02 22.32
CA GLU A 32 8.09 2.95 21.68
C GLU A 32 6.83 3.48 20.97
N CYS A 33 6.13 4.42 21.61
CA CYS A 33 4.92 5.02 21.05
C CYS A 33 5.22 5.80 19.75
N ILE A 34 6.34 6.54 19.68
CA ILE A 34 6.78 7.20 18.43
C ILE A 34 7.08 6.17 17.33
N LYS A 35 7.69 5.03 17.69
CA LYS A 35 8.02 3.98 16.73
C LYS A 35 6.77 3.43 16.02
N GLU A 36 5.68 3.21 16.75
CA GLU A 36 4.41 2.73 16.17
C GLU A 36 3.83 3.73 15.17
N VAL A 37 3.90 5.03 15.48
CA VAL A 37 3.45 6.09 14.56
C VAL A 37 4.29 6.09 13.28
N VAL A 38 5.62 6.03 13.42
CA VAL A 38 6.52 6.01 12.26
C VAL A 38 6.29 4.78 11.40
N GLU A 39 6.08 3.59 11.98
CA GLU A 39 5.76 2.37 11.23
C GLU A 39 4.45 2.51 10.44
N ARG A 40 3.42 3.14 11.02
CA ARG A 40 2.16 3.42 10.32
C ARG A 40 2.35 4.42 9.17
N LEU A 41 3.13 5.47 9.36
CA LEU A 41 3.44 6.44 8.30
C LEU A 41 4.24 5.80 7.15
N GLU A 42 5.22 4.95 7.47
CA GLU A 42 5.95 4.21 6.44
C GLU A 42 5.04 3.21 5.71
N MET A 43 4.04 2.61 6.39
CA MET A 43 3.02 1.79 5.72
C MET A 43 2.22 2.61 4.68
N TYR A 44 1.78 3.82 5.03
CA TYR A 44 1.07 4.70 4.09
C TYR A 44 1.95 5.14 2.92
N LYS A 45 3.22 5.44 3.18
CA LYS A 45 4.19 5.78 2.14
C LYS A 45 4.42 4.63 1.17
N THR A 46 4.60 3.41 1.68
CA THR A 46 4.71 2.20 0.85
C THR A 46 3.43 1.96 0.04
N ALA A 47 2.25 2.10 0.66
CA ALA A 47 0.98 1.99 -0.06
C ALA A 47 0.86 3.05 -1.17
N SER A 48 1.30 4.28 -0.92
CA SER A 48 1.31 5.36 -1.93
C SER A 48 2.18 5.00 -3.13
N ILE A 49 3.40 4.50 -2.91
CA ILE A 49 4.29 4.02 -3.98
C ILE A 49 3.63 2.90 -4.79
N LEU A 50 2.99 1.95 -4.10
CA LEU A 50 2.26 0.86 -4.74
C LEU A 50 1.13 1.39 -5.63
N TYR A 51 0.26 2.28 -5.14
CA TYR A 51 -0.84 2.83 -5.93
C TYR A 51 -0.34 3.64 -7.13
N GLN A 52 0.74 4.41 -6.98
CA GLN A 52 1.36 5.16 -8.08
C GLN A 52 1.95 4.24 -9.15
N SER A 53 2.31 3.01 -8.78
CA SER A 53 2.88 2.03 -9.71
C SER A 53 1.84 1.25 -10.51
N LEU A 54 0.54 1.45 -10.29
CA LEU A 54 -0.49 0.74 -11.05
C LEU A 54 -0.37 1.02 -12.54
N LYS A 55 -0.42 -0.06 -13.34
CA LYS A 55 -0.52 0.04 -14.78
C LYS A 55 -1.92 0.52 -15.14
N VAL A 56 -1.99 1.49 -16.04
CA VAL A 56 -3.25 1.95 -16.61
C VAL A 56 -3.58 1.05 -17.80
N ASN A 57 -4.80 0.53 -17.83
CA ASN A 57 -5.31 -0.28 -18.94
C ASN A 57 -5.47 0.59 -20.20
N GLU A 58 -5.62 -0.03 -21.38
CA GLU A 58 -5.76 0.68 -22.66
C GLU A 58 -6.94 1.65 -22.69
N ASP A 59 -8.01 1.35 -21.96
CA ASP A 59 -9.21 2.19 -21.85
C ASP A 59 -9.08 3.33 -20.82
N GLY A 60 -7.91 3.48 -20.20
CA GLY A 60 -7.65 4.48 -19.16
C GLY A 60 -8.09 4.05 -17.76
N SER A 61 -8.65 2.85 -17.58
CA SER A 61 -9.04 2.33 -16.27
C SER A 61 -7.84 1.77 -15.49
N LEU A 62 -8.02 1.57 -14.19
CA LEU A 62 -7.06 0.86 -13.34
C LEU A 62 -7.51 -0.60 -13.13
N PRO A 63 -6.57 -1.55 -12.99
CA PRO A 63 -6.92 -2.94 -12.71
C PRO A 63 -7.61 -3.05 -11.33
N PRO A 64 -8.65 -3.90 -11.21
CA PRO A 64 -9.31 -4.12 -9.93
C PRO A 64 -8.44 -4.99 -9.02
N PHE A 65 -8.14 -4.51 -7.82
CA PHE A 65 -7.45 -5.32 -6.81
C PHE A 65 -7.81 -4.88 -5.39
N GLN A 66 -7.51 -5.74 -4.42
CA GLN A 66 -7.58 -5.41 -3.00
C GLN A 66 -6.16 -5.28 -2.44
N PHE A 67 -5.91 -4.26 -1.62
CA PHE A 67 -4.61 -4.10 -0.96
C PHE A 67 -4.23 -5.34 -0.12
N ARG A 68 -5.23 -6.03 0.46
CA ARG A 68 -5.03 -7.29 1.18
C ARG A 68 -4.39 -8.38 0.29
N ASP A 69 -4.73 -8.44 -0.99
CA ASP A 69 -4.16 -9.43 -1.91
C ASP A 69 -2.68 -9.16 -2.18
N VAL A 70 -2.29 -7.87 -2.23
CA VAL A 70 -0.88 -7.47 -2.32
C VAL A 70 -0.12 -7.89 -1.06
N LEU A 71 -0.69 -7.69 0.13
CA LEU A 71 -0.08 -8.15 1.37
C LEU A 71 0.04 -9.68 1.41
N ASN A 72 -1.02 -10.42 1.07
CA ASN A 72 -1.02 -11.88 1.02
C ASN A 72 0.05 -12.41 0.06
N TYR A 73 0.13 -11.82 -1.15
CA TYR A 73 1.17 -12.14 -2.11
C TYR A 73 2.56 -11.84 -1.55
N TYR A 74 2.76 -10.69 -0.89
CA TYR A 74 4.04 -10.29 -0.30
C TYR A 74 4.52 -11.23 0.81
N ILE A 75 3.61 -11.77 1.63
CA ILE A 75 3.94 -12.71 2.72
C ILE A 75 4.01 -14.18 2.28
N GLY A 76 3.58 -14.50 1.05
CA GLY A 76 3.59 -15.86 0.51
C GLY A 76 2.33 -16.67 0.81
N GLU A 77 1.25 -16.02 1.24
CA GLU A 77 -0.06 -16.65 1.46
C GLU A 77 -0.86 -16.69 0.15
N ASP A 78 -0.28 -17.29 -0.88
CA ASP A 78 -0.83 -17.27 -2.25
C ASP A 78 -2.24 -17.83 -2.32
N HIS A 79 -2.59 -18.79 -1.46
CA HIS A 79 -3.92 -19.38 -1.41
C HIS A 79 -5.03 -18.38 -1.04
N LEU A 80 -4.67 -17.24 -0.43
CA LEU A 80 -5.60 -16.16 -0.07
C LEU A 80 -5.68 -15.04 -1.12
N VAL A 81 -4.81 -15.06 -2.14
CA VAL A 81 -4.79 -14.06 -3.20
C VAL A 81 -5.86 -14.41 -4.24
N GLN A 82 -6.77 -13.49 -4.54
CA GLN A 82 -7.85 -13.73 -5.50
C GLN A 82 -7.30 -13.76 -6.94
N ASP A 83 -6.47 -12.78 -7.30
CA ASP A 83 -5.78 -12.75 -8.59
C ASP A 83 -4.34 -13.26 -8.47
N LYS A 84 -4.06 -14.43 -9.05
CA LYS A 84 -2.71 -15.03 -9.00
C LYS A 84 -1.66 -14.21 -9.75
N ASN A 85 -2.08 -13.29 -10.62
CA ASN A 85 -1.22 -12.40 -11.40
C ASN A 85 -1.19 -10.99 -10.82
N ILE A 86 -1.44 -10.81 -9.51
CA ILE A 86 -1.45 -9.51 -8.84
C ILE A 86 -0.21 -8.65 -9.14
N GLN A 87 0.96 -9.27 -9.32
CA GLN A 87 2.21 -8.59 -9.69
C GLN A 87 2.11 -7.89 -11.06
N ASP A 88 1.35 -8.42 -12.01
CA ASP A 88 1.23 -7.87 -13.35
C ASP A 88 0.51 -6.52 -13.37
N PHE A 89 -0.22 -6.18 -12.31
CA PHE A 89 -0.92 -4.90 -12.19
C PHE A 89 0.01 -3.72 -11.89
N PHE A 90 1.27 -3.98 -11.51
CA PHE A 90 2.21 -2.96 -11.07
C PHE A 90 3.42 -2.85 -11.99
N THR A 91 3.94 -1.63 -12.14
CA THR A 91 5.19 -1.34 -12.87
C THR A 91 6.43 -1.64 -12.04
N ILE A 92 6.29 -1.76 -10.72
CA ILE A 92 7.32 -2.18 -9.78
C ILE A 92 7.12 -3.64 -9.39
N ASN A 93 8.18 -4.29 -8.91
CA ASN A 93 8.05 -5.56 -8.20
C ASN A 93 7.54 -5.31 -6.78
N ILE A 94 6.42 -5.92 -6.41
CA ILE A 94 5.83 -5.81 -5.07
C ILE A 94 6.85 -6.26 -4.01
N LEU A 95 7.71 -7.23 -4.33
CA LEU A 95 8.74 -7.72 -3.42
C LEU A 95 9.92 -6.77 -3.26
N ASP A 96 10.01 -5.68 -4.02
CA ASP A 96 11.01 -4.62 -3.80
C ASP A 96 10.54 -3.61 -2.74
N LEU A 97 9.23 -3.60 -2.44
CA LEU A 97 8.67 -2.77 -1.37
C LEU A 97 9.03 -3.30 0.02
N ASN A 98 8.86 -2.44 1.01
CA ASN A 98 8.97 -2.78 2.43
C ASN A 98 7.67 -2.40 3.14
N PHE A 99 6.87 -3.38 3.52
CA PHE A 99 5.69 -3.19 4.35
C PHE A 99 6.09 -3.37 5.83
N PRO A 100 6.10 -2.31 6.65
CA PRO A 100 6.48 -2.41 8.06
C PRO A 100 5.67 -3.48 8.80
N GLY A 101 6.32 -4.19 9.72
CA GLY A 101 5.72 -5.28 10.49
C GLY A 101 5.36 -6.54 9.68
N THR A 102 5.66 -6.58 8.39
CA THR A 102 5.22 -7.66 7.49
C THR A 102 6.41 -8.48 7.01
N ARG A 103 6.34 -9.81 7.15
CA ARG A 103 7.39 -10.73 6.71
C ARG A 103 7.35 -10.90 5.19
N LYS A 104 8.40 -10.47 4.48
CA LYS A 104 8.56 -10.76 3.05
C LYS A 104 8.73 -12.27 2.82
N ARG A 105 8.03 -12.80 1.82
CA ARG A 105 8.25 -14.16 1.33
C ARG A 105 9.67 -14.33 0.78
N THR A 106 10.19 -15.55 0.80
CA THR A 106 11.58 -15.85 0.40
C THR A 106 11.68 -16.95 -0.64
N ASP A 107 10.55 -17.48 -1.09
CA ASP A 107 10.43 -18.58 -2.04
C ASP A 107 10.48 -18.11 -3.51
N ILE A 108 10.21 -16.84 -3.78
CA ILE A 108 10.36 -16.23 -5.11
C ILE A 108 11.70 -15.48 -5.18
N PRO A 109 12.57 -15.76 -6.17
CA PRO A 109 13.80 -14.99 -6.36
C PRO A 109 13.50 -13.54 -6.74
N THR A 110 14.04 -12.58 -6.00
CA THR A 110 14.15 -11.20 -6.47
C THR A 110 15.03 -11.21 -7.71
N LYS A 111 14.57 -10.62 -8.83
CA LYS A 111 15.34 -10.57 -10.08
C LYS A 111 16.76 -10.08 -9.75
N LYS A 112 17.76 -10.93 -10.04
CA LYS A 112 19.16 -10.57 -9.89
C LYS A 112 19.46 -9.44 -10.86
N GLU A 113 20.11 -8.39 -10.36
CA GLU A 113 20.74 -7.37 -11.18
C GLU A 113 21.52 -8.06 -12.31
N GLU A 114 21.06 -7.91 -13.55
CA GLU A 114 21.88 -8.20 -14.71
C GLU A 114 23.02 -7.18 -14.69
N LYS A 115 24.23 -7.67 -14.43
CA LYS A 115 25.48 -6.92 -14.55
C LYS A 115 25.79 -6.59 -16.00
#